data_AF-A0A7W5G976-F1
#
_entry.id   AF-A0A7W5G976-F1
#
_cell.length_a   1.000
_cell.length_b   1.000
_cell.length_c   1.000
_cell.angle_alpha   90.00
_cell.angle_beta   90.00
_cell.angle_gamma   90.00
#
_symmetry.space_group_name_H-M   'P 1'
#
loop_
_entity.id
_entity.type
_entity.pdbx_description
1 polymer ?
#
loop_
_entity_poly.entity_id
_entity_poly.type
_entity_poly.pdbx_seq_one_letter_code
_entity_poly.pdbx_strand_id
1 'polypeptide(L)'
;MGEHQGRQLASKWAKTAILLSHSSIAPHIPPTRRFTPNNLRSMLDSHQMVVVKPVVGAGGHGVIKVTRDSGGYAYTYYSQTKRFASFGALIGALNKQRKGRSYLIQKGIYLATVDGKPIDYRVKYVKTDNGWVYRAIVGRIAKRGLFVTNLCRGGTMVTAAEGISKSLSSAQVSEKKNKMRELTVLSTAVLEAKYPGIGQLGFDYGIDKQGKIWIFEVNTRPQ
;
A
#
# COMPACT_ATOMS: atom_id res chain seq x y z
N MET A 1 28.19 -7.91 11.15
CA MET A 1 27.12 -8.88 11.49
C MET A 1 26.10 -8.84 10.36
N GLY A 2 26.08 -9.87 9.50
CA GLY A 2 25.21 -9.90 8.33
C GLY A 2 23.74 -10.03 8.76
N GLU A 3 22.86 -9.17 8.23
CA GLU A 3 21.41 -9.40 8.33
C GLU A 3 21.11 -10.76 7.67
N HIS A 4 20.79 -11.78 8.46
CA HIS A 4 20.34 -13.07 7.93
C HIS A 4 19.13 -12.81 7.01
N GLN A 5 19.29 -13.05 5.70
CA GLN A 5 18.18 -12.96 4.75
C GLN A 5 17.20 -14.10 5.05
N GLY A 6 16.20 -13.82 5.88
CA GLY A 6 15.10 -14.74 6.15
C GLY A 6 14.23 -15.00 4.91
N ARG A 7 13.27 -15.90 5.07
CA ARG A 7 12.30 -16.32 4.05
C ARG A 7 11.67 -15.13 3.33
N GLN A 8 11.71 -15.18 2.00
CA GLN A 8 11.11 -14.17 1.14
C GLN A 8 9.78 -14.64 0.55
N LEU A 9 8.77 -13.78 0.57
CA LEU A 9 7.45 -14.00 0.00
C LEU A 9 7.16 -12.94 -1.05
N ALA A 10 7.32 -13.32 -2.32
CA ALA A 10 7.13 -12.41 -3.46
C ALA A 10 5.66 -12.05 -3.72
N SER A 11 4.72 -12.97 -3.43
CA SER A 11 3.30 -12.78 -3.71
C SER A 11 2.64 -11.83 -2.71
N LYS A 12 2.24 -10.64 -3.18
CA LYS A 12 1.39 -9.70 -2.42
C LYS A 12 0.09 -10.36 -1.97
N TRP A 13 -0.54 -11.14 -2.87
CA TRP A 13 -1.81 -11.83 -2.56
C TRP A 13 -1.66 -12.81 -1.40
N ALA A 14 -0.60 -13.61 -1.37
CA ALA A 14 -0.40 -14.61 -0.33
C ALA A 14 -0.27 -13.98 1.07
N LYS A 15 0.39 -12.82 1.17
CA LYS A 15 0.49 -12.05 2.42
C LYS A 15 -0.85 -11.40 2.78
N THR A 16 -1.49 -10.72 1.81
CA THR A 16 -2.79 -10.06 2.02
C THR A 16 -3.87 -11.04 2.45
N ALA A 17 -3.99 -12.21 1.82
CA ALA A 17 -5.02 -13.20 2.13
C ALA A 17 -4.91 -13.71 3.57
N ILE A 18 -3.69 -13.91 4.07
CA ILE A 18 -3.43 -14.35 5.44
C ILE A 18 -3.71 -13.25 6.46
N LEU A 19 -3.37 -12.00 6.14
CA LEU A 19 -3.70 -10.89 7.04
C LEU A 19 -5.22 -10.61 7.07
N LEU A 20 -5.93 -10.86 5.96
CA LEU A 20 -7.39 -10.73 5.89
C LEU A 20 -8.13 -11.77 6.73
N SER A 21 -7.51 -12.89 7.12
CA SER A 21 -8.15 -13.87 8.00
C SER A 21 -8.13 -13.46 9.49
N HIS A 22 -7.44 -12.37 9.84
CA HIS A 22 -7.37 -11.89 11.22
C HIS A 22 -8.32 -10.70 11.44
N SER A 23 -9.28 -10.85 12.35
CA SER A 23 -10.37 -9.87 12.59
C SER A 23 -9.88 -8.47 12.96
N SER A 24 -8.80 -8.34 13.75
CA SER A 24 -8.24 -7.03 14.11
C SER A 24 -7.38 -6.38 13.02
N ILE A 25 -6.92 -7.14 12.01
CA ILE A 25 -6.06 -6.62 10.93
C ILE A 25 -6.89 -6.30 9.68
N ALA A 26 -7.84 -7.17 9.34
CA ALA A 26 -8.64 -7.07 8.12
C ALA A 26 -9.32 -5.69 7.92
N PRO A 27 -9.86 -5.01 8.96
CA PRO A 27 -10.45 -3.67 8.82
C PRO A 27 -9.46 -2.58 8.37
N HIS A 28 -8.16 -2.83 8.53
CA HIS A 28 -7.08 -1.96 8.10
C HIS A 28 -6.53 -2.32 6.72
N ILE A 29 -7.01 -3.37 6.06
CA ILE A 29 -6.62 -3.68 4.68
C ILE A 29 -7.68 -3.12 3.74
N PRO A 30 -7.32 -2.27 2.75
CA PRO A 30 -8.31 -1.80 1.80
C PRO A 30 -8.93 -2.99 1.05
N PRO A 31 -10.25 -2.99 0.79
CA PRO A 31 -10.91 -4.05 0.02
C PRO A 31 -10.10 -4.43 -1.22
N THR A 32 -9.74 -5.70 -1.35
CA THR A 32 -8.80 -6.20 -2.37
C THR A 32 -9.37 -7.43 -3.06
N ARG A 33 -9.32 -7.47 -4.39
CA ARG A 33 -9.72 -8.62 -5.21
C ARG A 33 -8.65 -8.95 -6.25
N ARG A 34 -8.67 -10.17 -6.78
CA ARG A 34 -7.89 -10.51 -7.98
C ARG A 34 -8.44 -9.76 -9.19
N PHE A 35 -7.55 -9.34 -10.08
CA PHE A 35 -7.95 -8.64 -11.29
C PHE A 35 -8.72 -9.59 -12.23
N THR A 36 -9.98 -9.26 -12.47
CA THR A 36 -10.79 -9.70 -13.60
C THR A 36 -11.60 -8.49 -14.10
N PRO A 37 -12.06 -8.45 -15.36
CA PRO A 37 -12.92 -7.37 -15.82
C PRO A 37 -14.16 -7.18 -14.93
N ASN A 38 -14.79 -8.27 -14.50
CA ASN A 38 -15.97 -8.21 -13.63
C ASN A 38 -15.65 -7.64 -12.24
N ASN A 39 -14.53 -8.08 -11.61
CA ASN A 39 -14.11 -7.53 -10.33
C ASN A 39 -13.72 -6.05 -10.45
N LEU A 40 -13.07 -5.65 -11.56
CA LEU A 40 -12.71 -4.25 -11.78
C LEU A 40 -13.96 -3.37 -11.88
N ARG A 41 -14.95 -3.80 -12.67
CA ARG A 41 -16.22 -3.08 -12.81
C ARG A 41 -16.89 -2.94 -11.45
N SER A 42 -17.14 -4.06 -10.77
CA SER A 42 -17.79 -4.07 -9.45
C SER A 42 -17.06 -3.18 -8.43
N MET A 43 -15.73 -3.23 -8.38
CA MET A 43 -14.98 -2.38 -7.44
C MET A 43 -14.99 -0.90 -7.83
N LEU A 44 -15.00 -0.56 -9.12
CA LEU A 44 -15.16 0.83 -9.57
C LEU A 44 -16.55 1.36 -9.26
N ASP A 45 -17.58 0.51 -9.36
CA ASP A 45 -18.96 0.88 -9.06
C ASP A 45 -19.13 1.16 -7.56
N SER A 46 -18.52 0.35 -6.71
CA SER A 46 -18.60 0.52 -5.25
C SER A 46 -17.67 1.59 -4.68
N HIS A 47 -16.58 1.93 -5.36
CA HIS A 47 -15.52 2.76 -4.75
C HIS A 47 -15.06 3.94 -5.59
N GLN A 48 -15.41 4.02 -6.86
CA GLN A 48 -15.02 5.05 -7.85
C GLN A 48 -13.51 5.16 -8.13
N MET A 49 -12.63 4.89 -7.16
CA MET A 49 -11.18 4.88 -7.29
C MET A 49 -10.62 3.54 -6.82
N VAL A 50 -9.81 2.92 -7.66
CA VAL A 50 -9.08 1.69 -7.34
C VAL A 50 -7.61 1.79 -7.78
N VAL A 51 -6.77 0.98 -7.15
CA VAL A 51 -5.37 0.77 -7.51
C VAL A 51 -5.22 -0.65 -8.05
N VAL A 52 -4.76 -0.74 -9.29
CA VAL A 52 -4.46 -1.98 -10.00
C VAL A 52 -2.95 -2.21 -9.93
N LYS A 53 -2.50 -3.28 -9.27
CA LYS A 53 -1.08 -3.55 -8.99
C LYS A 53 -0.68 -5.00 -9.27
N PRO A 54 0.55 -5.30 -9.72
CA PRO A 54 0.99 -6.67 -9.96
C PRO A 54 0.91 -7.52 -8.68
N VAL A 55 0.63 -8.82 -8.80
CA VAL A 55 0.71 -9.76 -7.67
C VAL A 55 2.16 -9.90 -7.18
N VAL A 56 3.11 -9.94 -8.12
CA VAL A 56 4.55 -10.00 -7.86
C VAL A 56 5.24 -8.81 -8.51
N GLY A 57 6.06 -8.10 -7.74
CA GLY A 57 6.81 -6.92 -8.16
C GLY A 57 7.26 -6.09 -6.95
N ALA A 58 8.14 -5.11 -7.19
CA ALA A 58 8.67 -4.20 -6.16
C ALA A 58 8.74 -2.75 -6.71
N GLY A 59 9.04 -1.79 -5.85
CA GLY A 59 9.34 -0.41 -6.26
C GLY A 59 8.18 0.37 -6.89
N GLY A 60 6.92 -0.07 -6.70
CA GLY A 60 5.75 0.59 -7.29
C GLY A 60 5.70 0.51 -8.83
N HIS A 61 6.50 -0.36 -9.45
CA HIS A 61 6.42 -0.61 -10.89
C HIS A 61 5.16 -1.39 -11.24
N GLY A 62 4.47 -0.95 -12.30
CA GLY A 62 3.23 -1.58 -12.73
C GLY A 62 2.00 -1.18 -11.92
N VAL A 63 2.12 -0.29 -10.92
CA VAL A 63 0.98 0.23 -10.15
C VAL A 63 0.25 1.29 -10.97
N ILE A 64 -1.07 1.12 -11.07
CA ILE A 64 -1.95 1.92 -11.93
C ILE A 64 -3.13 2.39 -11.06
N LYS A 65 -3.42 3.70 -11.07
CA LYS A 65 -4.66 4.22 -10.51
C LYS A 65 -5.73 4.18 -11.58
N VAL A 66 -6.91 3.69 -11.24
CA VAL A 66 -8.08 3.72 -12.12
C VAL A 66 -9.21 4.43 -11.39
N THR A 67 -9.80 5.42 -12.04
CA THR A 67 -10.96 6.16 -11.53
C THR A 67 -12.12 6.07 -12.50
N ARG A 68 -13.34 6.14 -11.97
CA ARG A 68 -14.57 6.30 -12.71
C ARG A 68 -15.28 7.56 -12.22
N ASP A 69 -15.68 8.41 -13.16
CA ASP A 69 -16.49 9.61 -12.92
C ASP A 69 -17.63 9.67 -13.94
N SER A 70 -18.43 10.74 -13.93
CA SER A 70 -19.53 10.94 -14.89
C SER A 70 -19.04 11.02 -16.34
N GLY A 71 -17.79 11.45 -16.57
CA GLY A 71 -17.15 11.54 -17.87
C GLY A 71 -16.39 10.28 -18.28
N GLY A 72 -16.69 9.12 -17.67
CA GLY A 72 -16.15 7.81 -18.04
C GLY A 72 -15.05 7.32 -17.10
N TYR A 73 -13.97 6.80 -17.67
CA TYR A 73 -12.87 6.18 -16.92
C TYR A 73 -11.58 6.93 -17.13
N ALA A 74 -10.75 6.99 -16.10
CA ALA A 74 -9.37 7.43 -16.22
C ALA A 74 -8.41 6.39 -15.65
N TYR A 75 -7.25 6.34 -16.26
CA TYR A 75 -6.14 5.45 -15.95
C TYR A 75 -4.92 6.33 -15.76
N THR A 76 -4.28 6.29 -14.60
CA THR A 76 -3.02 6.99 -14.34
C THR A 76 -1.92 5.98 -14.09
N TYR A 77 -0.86 6.06 -14.90
CA TYR A 77 0.34 5.26 -14.76
C TYR A 77 1.56 6.18 -14.72
N TYR A 78 2.33 6.11 -13.64
CA TYR A 78 3.29 7.16 -13.29
C TYR A 78 2.62 8.55 -13.24
N SER A 79 3.07 9.50 -14.04
CA SER A 79 2.52 10.86 -14.18
C SER A 79 1.55 11.00 -15.34
N GLN A 80 1.37 9.96 -16.18
CA GLN A 80 0.54 10.03 -17.37
C GLN A 80 -0.87 9.54 -17.08
N THR A 81 -1.87 10.35 -17.42
CA THR A 81 -3.27 9.98 -17.33
C THR A 81 -3.88 9.84 -18.72
N LYS A 82 -4.60 8.75 -18.95
CA LYS A 82 -5.39 8.50 -20.15
C LYS A 82 -6.87 8.39 -19.76
N ARG A 83 -7.75 8.99 -20.55
CA ARG A 83 -9.21 8.90 -20.37
C ARG A 83 -9.82 7.95 -21.40
N PHE A 84 -10.89 7.29 -21.01
CA PHE A 84 -11.62 6.33 -21.83
C PHE A 84 -13.13 6.53 -21.64
N ALA A 85 -13.86 6.65 -22.75
CA ALA A 85 -15.31 6.78 -22.72
C ALA A 85 -16.01 5.47 -22.34
N SER A 86 -15.39 4.30 -22.61
CA SER A 86 -15.98 2.99 -22.37
C SER A 86 -15.12 2.08 -21.49
N PHE A 87 -15.78 1.17 -20.77
CA PHE A 87 -15.11 0.16 -19.95
C PHE A 87 -14.27 -0.79 -20.79
N GLY A 88 -14.72 -1.14 -22.00
CA GLY A 88 -13.98 -2.00 -22.93
C GLY A 88 -12.64 -1.38 -23.34
N ALA A 89 -12.61 -0.08 -23.65
CA ALA A 89 -11.38 0.63 -24.00
C ALA A 89 -10.40 0.67 -22.81
N LEU A 90 -10.89 0.92 -21.59
CA LEU A 90 -10.10 0.84 -20.37
C LEU A 90 -9.47 -0.56 -20.19
N ILE A 91 -10.25 -1.63 -20.35
CA ILE A 91 -9.77 -3.01 -20.22
C ILE A 91 -8.69 -3.31 -21.27
N GLY A 92 -8.88 -2.89 -22.52
CA GLY A 92 -7.87 -3.03 -23.57
C GLY A 92 -6.54 -2.36 -23.20
N ALA A 93 -6.59 -1.13 -22.68
CA ALA A 93 -5.40 -0.41 -22.22
C ALA A 93 -4.72 -1.09 -21.02
N LEU A 94 -5.50 -1.55 -20.04
CA LEU A 94 -4.98 -2.29 -18.88
C LEU A 94 -4.30 -3.60 -19.29
N ASN A 95 -4.90 -4.36 -20.19
CA ASN A 95 -4.33 -5.62 -20.66
C ASN A 95 -3.01 -5.41 -21.40
N LYS A 96 -2.93 -4.39 -22.25
CA LYS A 96 -1.67 -3.96 -22.89
C LYS A 96 -0.59 -3.65 -21.86
N GLN A 97 -0.94 -2.95 -20.77
CA GLN A 97 0.05 -2.63 -19.75
C GLN A 97 0.46 -3.84 -18.89
N ARG A 98 -0.50 -4.70 -18.57
CA ARG A 98 -0.26 -5.87 -17.72
C ARG A 98 0.61 -6.93 -18.41
N LYS A 99 0.61 -6.99 -19.74
CA LYS A 99 1.40 -7.96 -20.54
C LYS A 99 1.24 -9.40 -20.03
N GLY A 100 -0.01 -9.84 -19.84
CA GLY A 100 -0.34 -11.18 -19.35
C GLY A 100 -0.13 -11.43 -17.85
N ARG A 101 0.49 -10.50 -17.10
CA ARG A 101 0.78 -10.70 -15.68
C ARG A 101 -0.50 -10.69 -14.82
N SER A 102 -0.47 -11.47 -13.74
CA SER A 102 -1.50 -11.46 -12.69
C SER A 102 -1.43 -10.17 -11.87
N TYR A 103 -2.60 -9.58 -11.64
CA TYR A 103 -2.76 -8.32 -10.93
C TYR A 103 -3.83 -8.43 -9.83
N LEU A 104 -3.75 -7.52 -8.87
CA LEU A 104 -4.76 -7.26 -7.85
C LEU A 104 -5.43 -5.92 -8.13
N ILE A 105 -6.67 -5.78 -7.68
CA ILE A 105 -7.42 -4.54 -7.59
C ILE A 105 -7.60 -4.25 -6.11
N GLN A 106 -7.26 -3.05 -5.67
CA GLN A 106 -7.40 -2.62 -4.29
C GLN A 106 -8.19 -1.30 -4.26
N LYS A 107 -9.09 -1.12 -3.30
CA LYS A 107 -9.78 0.16 -3.10
C LYS A 107 -8.74 1.29 -2.98
N GLY A 108 -8.93 2.36 -3.73
CA GLY A 108 -8.11 3.56 -3.61
C GLY A 108 -8.47 4.31 -2.32
N ILE A 109 -7.44 4.76 -1.60
CA ILE A 109 -7.59 5.53 -0.37
C ILE A 109 -7.16 6.97 -0.62
N TYR A 110 -8.01 7.93 -0.24
CA TYR A 110 -7.65 9.34 -0.21
C TYR A 110 -6.86 9.62 1.05
N LEU A 111 -5.54 9.61 0.90
CA LEU A 111 -4.61 9.84 2.00
C LEU A 111 -4.72 11.25 2.57
N ALA A 112 -4.37 11.37 3.85
CA ALA A 112 -4.00 12.64 4.46
C ALA A 112 -2.83 13.26 3.66
N THR A 113 -2.74 14.59 3.70
CA THR A 113 -1.82 15.34 2.84
C THR A 113 -1.02 16.37 3.61
N VAL A 114 0.25 16.55 3.23
CA VAL A 114 1.09 17.69 3.65
C VAL A 114 1.21 18.63 2.46
N ASP A 115 0.72 19.87 2.59
CA ASP A 115 0.67 20.87 1.51
C ASP A 115 0.01 20.33 0.22
N GLY A 116 -1.09 19.59 0.37
CA GLY A 116 -1.81 18.96 -0.74
C GLY A 116 -1.11 17.75 -1.37
N LYS A 117 0.06 17.32 -0.86
CA LYS A 117 0.77 16.12 -1.31
C LYS A 117 0.43 14.93 -0.40
N PRO A 118 -0.02 13.78 -0.94
CA PRO A 118 -0.25 12.57 -0.17
C PRO A 118 0.97 12.15 0.65
N ILE A 119 0.74 11.68 1.88
CA ILE A 119 1.77 11.07 2.72
C ILE A 119 1.39 9.62 3.07
N ASP A 120 2.37 8.74 3.05
CA ASP A 120 2.26 7.39 3.60
C ASP A 120 3.41 7.13 4.59
N TYR A 121 3.43 5.97 5.23
CA TYR A 121 4.38 5.65 6.29
C TYR A 121 5.03 4.29 6.05
N ARG A 122 6.36 4.24 6.14
CA ARG A 122 7.15 3.02 6.06
C ARG A 122 7.60 2.61 7.47
N VAL A 123 7.31 1.37 7.84
CA VAL A 123 7.87 0.72 9.03
C VAL A 123 8.83 -0.38 8.62
N LYS A 124 10.08 -0.34 9.09
CA LYS A 124 11.05 -1.44 8.98
C LYS A 124 11.12 -2.16 10.33
N TYR A 125 10.73 -3.43 10.34
CA TYR A 125 10.70 -4.30 11.53
C TYR A 125 11.57 -5.52 11.27
N VAL A 126 12.55 -5.78 12.13
CA VAL A 126 13.61 -6.77 11.87
C VAL A 126 13.77 -7.67 13.08
N LYS A 127 13.92 -8.98 12.82
CA LYS A 127 14.19 -9.97 13.84
C LYS A 127 15.68 -9.95 14.20
N THR A 128 15.97 -9.92 15.50
CA THR A 128 17.31 -10.08 16.07
C THR A 128 17.30 -11.29 17.00
N ASP A 129 18.45 -11.60 17.59
CA ASP A 129 18.59 -12.69 18.57
C ASP A 129 17.74 -12.43 19.83
N ASN A 130 17.44 -11.16 20.13
CA ASN A 130 16.61 -10.74 21.26
C ASN A 130 15.13 -10.51 20.88
N GLY A 131 14.71 -10.93 19.69
CA GLY A 131 13.36 -10.75 19.18
C GLY A 131 13.23 -9.62 18.16
N TRP A 132 12.00 -9.19 17.90
CA TRP A 132 11.72 -8.25 16.83
C TRP A 132 11.85 -6.78 17.26
N VAL A 133 12.60 -5.98 16.48
CA VAL A 133 12.89 -4.58 16.76
C VAL A 133 12.48 -3.65 15.61
N TYR A 134 12.02 -2.45 15.96
CA TYR A 134 11.76 -1.37 14.99
C TYR A 134 13.07 -0.72 14.57
N ARG A 135 13.42 -0.81 13.29
CA ARG A 135 14.57 -0.11 12.70
C ARG A 135 14.21 1.25 12.15
N ALA A 136 12.99 1.43 11.66
CA ALA A 136 12.52 2.72 11.16
C ALA A 136 10.99 2.82 11.22
N ILE A 137 10.50 4.03 11.47
CA ILE A 137 9.10 4.45 11.25
C ILE A 137 9.17 5.87 10.67
N VAL A 138 8.99 5.99 9.36
CA VAL A 138 9.17 7.25 8.62
C VAL A 138 7.94 7.58 7.78
N GLY A 139 7.66 8.86 7.63
CA GLY A 139 6.68 9.37 6.67
C GLY A 139 7.34 9.63 5.31
N ARG A 140 6.59 9.41 4.22
CA ARG A 140 7.04 9.66 2.84
C ARG A 140 6.01 10.50 2.12
N ILE A 141 6.37 11.74 1.85
CA ILE A 141 5.51 12.69 1.14
C ILE A 141 5.72 12.49 -0.36
N ALA A 142 4.64 12.25 -1.10
CA ALA A 142 4.69 12.09 -2.55
C ALA A 142 5.20 13.35 -3.25
N LYS A 143 5.85 13.17 -4.41
CA LYS A 143 6.11 14.26 -5.35
C LYS A 143 4.78 14.78 -5.91
N ARG A 144 4.70 16.09 -6.18
CA ARG A 144 3.53 16.72 -6.79
C ARG A 144 3.08 15.98 -8.06
N GLY A 145 1.79 15.69 -8.17
CA GLY A 145 1.19 15.02 -9.33
C GLY A 145 1.31 13.49 -9.36
N LEU A 146 2.04 12.87 -8.43
CA LEU A 146 2.07 11.40 -8.31
C LEU A 146 1.05 10.92 -7.28
N PHE A 147 0.31 9.86 -7.62
CA PHE A 147 -0.56 9.17 -6.67
C PHE A 147 0.17 8.10 -5.85
N VAL A 148 1.37 7.71 -6.28
CA VAL A 148 2.24 6.79 -5.53
C VAL A 148 3.30 7.59 -4.77
N THR A 149 3.42 7.30 -3.48
CA THR A 149 4.30 7.89 -2.46
C THR A 149 5.71 7.29 -2.42
N ASN A 150 6.09 6.51 -3.44
CA ASN A 150 7.33 5.74 -3.39
C ASN A 150 8.58 6.66 -3.46
N LEU A 151 9.43 6.60 -2.42
CA LEU A 151 10.63 7.44 -2.23
C LEU A 151 11.57 7.45 -3.45
N CYS A 152 11.74 6.31 -4.12
CA CYS A 152 12.55 6.18 -5.34
C CYS A 152 12.06 7.05 -6.50
N ARG A 153 10.95 7.78 -6.35
CA ARG A 153 10.40 8.72 -7.33
C ARG A 153 10.47 10.18 -6.89
N GLY A 154 11.38 10.51 -5.96
CA GLY A 154 11.66 11.87 -5.53
C GLY A 154 10.68 12.41 -4.49
N GLY A 155 10.18 11.54 -3.61
CA GLY A 155 9.41 11.95 -2.43
C GLY A 155 10.31 12.46 -1.31
N THR A 156 9.76 13.23 -0.38
CA THR A 156 10.49 13.72 0.81
C THR A 156 10.27 12.77 1.98
N MET A 157 11.36 12.37 2.64
CA MET A 157 11.28 11.60 3.88
C MET A 157 11.17 12.55 5.06
N VAL A 158 10.26 12.25 5.99
CA VAL A 158 10.07 12.97 7.25
C VAL A 158 9.97 11.97 8.39
N THR A 159 10.12 12.43 9.63
CA THR A 159 9.79 11.56 10.77
C THR A 159 8.29 11.23 10.75
N ALA A 160 7.89 10.08 11.29
CA ALA A 160 6.46 9.76 11.39
C ALA A 160 5.69 10.81 12.23
N ALA A 161 6.32 11.36 13.28
CA ALA A 161 5.70 12.39 14.11
C ALA A 161 5.44 13.68 13.32
N GLU A 162 6.43 14.16 12.58
CA GLU A 162 6.29 15.32 11.71
C GLU A 162 5.23 15.07 10.63
N GLY A 163 5.28 13.91 9.97
CA GLY A 163 4.31 13.54 8.94
C GLY A 163 2.87 13.54 9.46
N ILE A 164 2.62 12.93 10.63
CA ILE A 164 1.29 12.90 11.24
C ILE A 164 0.86 14.31 11.65
N SER A 165 1.75 15.06 12.31
CA SER A 165 1.43 16.41 12.78
C SER A 165 1.08 17.36 11.63
N LYS A 166 1.78 17.27 10.50
CA LYS A 166 1.57 18.15 9.33
C LYS A 166 0.38 17.73 8.47
N SER A 167 0.01 16.44 8.47
CA SER A 167 -1.07 15.92 7.63
C SER A 167 -2.42 15.78 8.34
N LEU A 168 -2.39 15.71 9.67
CA LEU A 168 -3.54 15.58 10.54
C LEU A 168 -3.44 16.62 11.67
N SER A 169 -2.97 16.21 12.85
CA SER A 169 -2.76 17.09 14.01
C SER A 169 -1.68 16.53 14.92
N SER A 170 -1.04 17.41 15.70
CA SER A 170 -0.02 17.03 16.70
C SER A 170 -0.60 16.11 17.79
N ALA A 171 -1.86 16.33 18.20
CA ALA A 171 -2.55 15.52 19.20
C ALA A 171 -2.68 14.04 18.81
N GLN A 172 -2.73 13.74 17.50
CA GLN A 172 -2.89 12.38 17.00
C GLN A 172 -1.56 11.61 16.84
N VAL A 173 -0.41 12.27 17.02
CA VAL A 173 0.91 11.67 16.76
C VAL A 173 1.13 10.40 17.59
N SER A 174 0.87 10.45 18.90
CA SER A 174 1.10 9.31 19.79
C SER A 174 0.17 8.14 19.43
N GLU A 175 -1.13 8.42 19.31
CA GLU A 175 -2.16 7.45 18.97
C GLU A 175 -1.84 6.71 17.65
N LYS A 176 -1.57 7.44 16.56
CA LYS A 176 -1.33 6.82 15.25
C LYS A 176 -0.01 6.05 15.20
N LYS A 177 1.05 6.54 15.85
CA LYS A 177 2.31 5.78 15.96
C LYS A 177 2.12 4.48 16.73
N ASN A 178 1.41 4.51 17.85
CA ASN A 178 1.16 3.33 18.66
C ASN A 178 0.29 2.32 17.90
N LYS A 179 -0.75 2.78 17.20
CA LYS A 179 -1.60 1.89 16.40
C LYS A 179 -0.84 1.25 15.23
N MET A 180 0.05 1.98 14.54
CA MET A 180 0.92 1.40 13.51
C MET A 180 1.86 0.33 14.08
N ARG A 181 2.38 0.53 15.30
CA ARG A 181 3.22 -0.48 15.98
C ARG A 181 2.41 -1.73 16.34
N GLU A 182 1.25 -1.55 16.97
CA GLU A 182 0.35 -2.65 17.31
C GLU A 182 0.01 -3.51 16.07
N LEU A 183 -0.42 -2.87 14.97
CA LEU A 183 -0.71 -3.55 13.72
C LEU A 183 0.52 -4.24 13.12
N THR A 184 1.71 -3.66 13.28
CA THR A 184 2.97 -4.25 12.82
C THR A 184 3.29 -5.52 13.57
N VAL A 185 3.25 -5.50 14.92
CA VAL A 185 3.49 -6.69 15.75
C VAL A 185 2.49 -7.79 15.42
N LEU A 186 1.20 -7.45 15.42
CA LEU A 186 0.14 -8.41 15.18
C LEU A 186 0.23 -9.05 13.78
N SER A 187 0.44 -8.23 12.75
CA SER A 187 0.62 -8.73 11.38
C SER A 187 1.88 -9.58 11.23
N THR A 188 2.95 -9.22 11.94
CA THR A 188 4.20 -10.00 11.94
C THR A 188 3.98 -11.38 12.54
N ALA A 189 3.31 -11.48 13.69
CA ALA A 189 3.00 -12.76 14.32
C ALA A 189 2.14 -13.67 13.41
N VAL A 190 1.10 -13.11 12.78
CA VAL A 190 0.24 -13.84 11.83
C VAL A 190 1.03 -14.34 10.61
N LEU A 191 1.90 -13.49 10.05
CA LEU A 191 2.72 -13.88 8.90
C LEU A 191 3.79 -14.92 9.27
N GLU A 192 4.44 -14.76 10.42
CA GLU A 192 5.48 -15.68 10.89
C GLU A 192 4.89 -17.07 11.20
N ALA A 193 3.72 -17.13 11.85
CA ALA A 193 3.03 -18.39 12.11
C ALA A 193 2.71 -19.16 10.82
N LYS A 194 2.30 -18.45 9.75
CA LYS A 194 2.01 -19.09 8.46
C LYS A 194 3.27 -19.39 7.64
N TYR A 195 4.27 -18.52 7.74
CA TYR A 195 5.47 -18.55 6.93
C TYR A 195 6.71 -18.43 7.82
N PRO A 196 7.10 -19.51 8.52
CA PRO A 196 8.26 -19.48 9.40
C PRO A 196 9.53 -19.12 8.62
N GLY A 197 10.47 -18.48 9.32
CA GLY A 197 11.77 -18.07 8.80
C GLY A 197 11.83 -16.64 8.24
N ILE A 198 10.75 -15.84 8.30
CA ILE A 198 10.82 -14.41 7.96
C ILE A 198 11.72 -13.70 8.98
N GLY A 199 12.76 -13.01 8.51
CA GLY A 199 13.70 -12.27 9.37
C GLY A 199 13.52 -10.74 9.34
N GLN A 200 12.80 -10.21 8.36
CA GLN A 200 12.57 -8.77 8.23
C GLN A 200 11.28 -8.46 7.47
N LEU A 201 10.63 -7.37 7.83
CA LEU A 201 9.39 -6.89 7.25
C LEU A 201 9.42 -5.37 7.05
N GLY A 202 8.97 -4.94 5.87
CA GLY A 202 8.66 -3.56 5.55
C GLY A 202 7.16 -3.38 5.37
N PHE A 203 6.52 -2.62 6.24
CA PHE A 203 5.11 -2.28 6.11
C PHE A 203 4.95 -0.92 5.44
N ASP A 204 4.05 -0.86 4.48
CA ASP A 204 3.59 0.37 3.85
C ASP A 204 2.19 0.69 4.38
N TYR A 205 2.11 1.69 5.24
CA TYR A 205 0.88 2.20 5.83
C TYR A 205 0.42 3.48 5.15
N GLY A 206 -0.89 3.68 5.04
CA GLY A 206 -1.50 4.97 4.75
C GLY A 206 -2.35 5.44 5.92
N ILE A 207 -2.54 6.75 6.05
CA ILE A 207 -3.59 7.30 6.92
C ILE A 207 -4.51 8.14 6.03
N ASP A 208 -5.80 7.87 6.07
CA ASP A 208 -6.77 8.68 5.32
C ASP A 208 -7.07 10.01 6.01
N LYS A 209 -7.84 10.86 5.33
CA LYS A 209 -8.23 12.18 5.83
C LYS A 209 -9.04 12.13 7.12
N GLN A 210 -9.64 10.99 7.46
CA GLN A 210 -10.41 10.76 8.68
C GLN A 210 -9.53 10.18 9.81
N GLY A 211 -8.23 9.98 9.56
CA GLY A 211 -7.30 9.45 10.55
C GLY A 211 -7.31 7.92 10.65
N LYS A 212 -8.00 7.20 9.75
CA LYS A 212 -7.98 5.73 9.73
C LYS A 212 -6.70 5.23 9.07
N ILE A 213 -6.03 4.30 9.75
CA ILE A 213 -4.82 3.64 9.28
C ILE A 213 -5.17 2.48 8.34
N TRP A 214 -4.42 2.38 7.24
CA TRP A 214 -4.53 1.33 6.24
C TRP A 214 -3.18 0.65 6.01
N ILE A 215 -3.15 -0.68 5.83
CA ILE A 215 -1.99 -1.47 5.41
C ILE A 215 -2.11 -1.71 3.90
N PHE A 216 -1.24 -1.08 3.12
CA PHE A 216 -1.21 -1.24 1.67
C PHE A 216 -0.44 -2.46 1.22
N GLU A 217 0.69 -2.72 1.87
CA GLU A 217 1.60 -3.80 1.55
C GLU A 217 2.49 -4.18 2.73
N VAL A 218 2.90 -5.46 2.76
CA VAL A 218 3.98 -5.97 3.61
C VAL A 218 5.04 -6.63 2.72
N ASN A 219 6.29 -6.19 2.85
CA ASN A 219 7.45 -6.67 2.09
C ASN A 219 8.38 -7.49 2.99
N THR A 220 8.77 -8.69 2.56
CA THR A 220 9.74 -9.53 3.31
C THR A 220 11.19 -9.29 2.89
N ARG A 221 11.42 -8.33 2.00
CA ARG A 221 12.72 -7.83 1.57
C ARG A 221 12.62 -6.30 1.42
N PRO A 222 12.41 -5.56 2.52
CA PRO A 222 12.41 -4.12 2.46
C PRO A 222 13.78 -3.62 1.99
N GLN A 223 13.77 -2.73 0.99
CA GLN A 223 14.88 -1.83 0.74
C GLN A 223 14.82 -0.67 1.74
#